data_AF-A0A352RYU5-F1
#
_entry.id   AF-A0A352RYU5-F1
#
_cell.length_a   1.000
_cell.length_b   1.000
_cell.length_c   1.000
_cell.angle_alpha   90.00
_cell.angle_beta   90.00
_cell.angle_gamma   90.00
#
_symmetry.space_group_name_H-M   'P 1'
#
loop_
_entity.id
_entity.type
_entity.pdbx_description
1 polymer ?
#
loop_
_entity_poly.entity_id
_entity_poly.type
_entity_poly.pdbx_seq_one_letter_code
_entity_poly.pdbx_strand_id
1 'polypeptide(L)' 'MSHFLDRLKFLSRVKSTYSDGHGAVVNEDRKWENTYRSRWQHDKIVRSTHGVNCTGSCSWKVYVKNGLITWETQQT' A
#
# COMPACT_ATOMS: atom_id res chain seq x y z
N MET A 1 10.64 18.00 1.26
CA MET A 1 9.89 19.25 1.49
C MET A 1 9.45 19.28 2.93
N SER A 2 9.42 20.46 3.55
CA SER A 2 9.03 20.62 4.95
C SER A 2 7.51 20.70 5.05
N HIS A 3 6.90 19.75 5.76
CA HIS A 3 5.45 19.75 6.02
C HIS A 3 4.96 21.04 6.69
N PHE A 4 5.82 21.72 7.44
CA PHE A 4 5.52 23.00 8.05
C PHE A 4 5.34 24.11 7.00
N LEU A 5 6.27 24.22 6.04
CA LEU A 5 6.20 25.24 4.99
C LEU A 5 5.05 24.96 4.00
N ASP A 6 4.74 23.70 3.75
CA ASP A 6 3.64 23.32 2.85
C ASP A 6 2.27 23.78 3.40
N ARG A 7 2.09 23.81 4.73
CA ARG A 7 0.85 24.33 5.37
C ARG A 7 0.63 25.81 5.14
N LEU A 8 1.68 26.59 4.93
CA LEU A 8 1.56 28.03 4.63
C LEU A 8 0.93 28.29 3.25
N LYS A 9 0.88 27.28 2.37
CA LYS A 9 0.27 27.36 1.03
C LYS A 9 -1.24 27.06 1.01
N PHE A 10 -1.92 27.21 2.16
CA PHE A 10 -3.32 26.81 2.35
C PHE A 10 -4.27 27.34 1.28
N LEU A 11 -4.13 28.60 0.86
CA LEU A 11 -5.02 29.24 -0.11
C LEU A 11 -4.74 28.83 -1.57
N SER A 12 -3.53 28.35 -1.88
CA SER A 12 -3.13 27.98 -3.24
C SER A 12 -3.20 26.47 -3.52
N ARG A 13 -3.80 25.69 -2.62
CA ARG A 13 -3.81 24.22 -2.70
C ARG A 13 -4.87 23.64 -3.64
N VAL A 14 -5.98 24.36 -3.83
CA VAL A 14 -7.09 23.93 -4.68
C VAL A 14 -6.74 24.24 -6.14
N LYS A 15 -6.73 23.20 -6.98
CA LYS A 15 -6.39 23.32 -8.41
C LYS A 15 -7.64 23.56 -9.27
N SER A 16 -8.75 22.90 -8.94
CA SER A 16 -10.03 23.05 -9.64
C SER A 16 -11.18 22.56 -8.76
N THR A 17 -12.40 23.02 -9.04
CA THR A 17 -13.63 22.49 -8.43
C THR A 17 -14.35 21.58 -9.41
N TYR A 18 -15.29 20.76 -8.90
CA TYR A 18 -16.17 19.93 -9.71
C TYR A 18 -17.56 19.83 -9.04
N SER A 19 -18.56 19.33 -9.79
CA SER A 19 -19.95 19.19 -9.33
C SER A 19 -20.53 20.48 -8.74
N ASP A 20 -20.58 21.55 -9.55
CA ASP A 20 -21.12 22.86 -9.16
C ASP A 20 -20.55 23.42 -7.84
N GLY A 21 -19.27 23.14 -7.59
CA GLY A 21 -18.56 23.61 -6.39
C GLY A 21 -18.65 22.66 -5.18
N HIS A 22 -19.33 21.52 -5.30
CA HIS A 22 -19.40 20.53 -4.23
C HIS A 22 -18.07 19.84 -3.96
N GLY A 23 -17.25 19.66 -5.00
CA GLY A 23 -15.95 18.99 -4.91
C GLY A 23 -14.78 19.90 -5.22
N ALA A 24 -13.63 19.60 -4.62
CA ALA A 24 -12.36 20.28 -4.90
C ALA A 24 -11.26 19.25 -5.19
N VAL A 25 -10.52 19.47 -6.27
CA VAL A 25 -9.29 18.74 -6.58
C VAL A 25 -8.13 19.51 -5.97
N VAL A 26 -7.38 18.85 -5.09
CA VAL A 26 -6.20 19.42 -4.43
C VAL A 26 -4.93 18.74 -4.91
N ASN A 27 -3.83 19.49 -4.97
CA ASN A 27 -2.51 18.95 -5.26
C ASN A 27 -1.65 18.96 -3.99
N GLU A 28 -2.00 18.08 -3.05
CA GLU A 28 -1.29 17.93 -1.79
C GLU A 28 -0.26 16.79 -1.85
N ASP A 29 0.76 16.86 -1.01
CA ASP A 29 1.74 15.79 -0.88
C ASP A 29 1.08 14.51 -0.34
N ARG A 30 1.24 13.41 -1.09
CA ARG A 30 0.72 12.07 -0.74
C ARG A 30 1.84 11.08 -0.43
N LYS A 31 3.04 11.55 -0.04
CA LYS A 31 4.18 10.66 0.23
C LYS A 31 3.93 9.71 1.40
N TRP A 32 3.07 10.09 2.34
CA TRP A 32 2.68 9.24 3.48
C TRP A 32 2.16 7.86 3.05
N GLU A 33 1.55 7.76 1.86
CA GLU A 33 1.04 6.52 1.29
C GLU A 33 2.15 5.49 1.00
N ASN A 34 3.41 5.94 0.88
CA ASN A 34 4.55 5.04 0.74
C ASN A 34 4.66 4.07 1.92
N THR A 35 4.14 4.42 3.09
CA THR A 35 4.10 3.52 4.25
C THR A 35 3.39 2.21 3.92
N TYR A 36 2.20 2.28 3.31
CA TYR A 36 1.45 1.10 2.91
C TYR A 36 2.09 0.38 1.72
N ARG A 37 2.66 1.13 0.75
CA ARG A 37 3.42 0.54 -0.37
C ARG A 37 4.60 -0.28 0.13
N SER A 38 5.39 0.28 1.05
CA SER A 38 6.57 -0.37 1.64
C SER A 38 6.20 -1.53 2.57
N ARG A 39 5.02 -1.50 3.21
CA ARG A 39 4.50 -2.66 3.96
C ARG A 39 4.24 -3.86 3.05
N TRP A 40 3.64 -3.63 1.89
CA TRP A 40 3.25 -4.68 0.94
C TRP A 40 4.44 -5.24 0.14
N GLN A 41 5.43 -4.40 -0.18
CA GLN A 41 6.67 -4.84 -0.78
C GLN A 41 7.38 -5.91 0.08
N HIS A 42 8.04 -6.85 -0.58
CA HIS A 42 8.65 -8.02 0.03
C HIS A 42 9.93 -8.38 -0.74
N ASP A 43 10.79 -9.18 -0.12
CA ASP A 43 12.12 -9.51 -0.64
C ASP A 43 12.02 -10.60 -1.71
N LYS A 44 11.24 -11.65 -1.41
CA LYS A 44 11.01 -12.79 -2.29
C LYS A 44 9.72 -13.52 -1.96
N ILE A 45 9.31 -14.36 -2.90
CA ILE A 45 8.20 -15.30 -2.75
C ILE A 45 8.76 -16.72 -2.88
N VAL A 46 8.35 -17.61 -1.99
CA VAL A 46 8.70 -19.04 -2.03
C VAL A 46 7.42 -19.86 -2.12
N ARG A 47 7.42 -20.91 -2.94
CA ARG A 47 6.28 -21.84 -3.04
C ARG A 47 6.29 -22.81 -1.87
N SER A 48 5.15 -22.97 -1.20
CA SER A 48 4.96 -23.98 -0.16
C SER A 48 3.51 -24.49 -0.14
N THR A 49 3.18 -25.30 0.88
CA THR A 49 1.84 -25.81 1.17
C THR A 49 1.65 -25.99 2.69
N HIS A 50 0.42 -26.29 3.11
CA HIS A 50 0.11 -26.64 4.50
C HIS A 50 0.03 -28.15 4.65
N GLY A 51 0.93 -28.74 5.43
CA GLY A 51 0.95 -30.17 5.75
C GLY A 51 -0.08 -30.54 6.82
N VAL A 52 -1.37 -30.29 6.57
CA VAL A 52 -2.48 -30.56 7.49
C VAL A 52 -3.58 -31.39 6.80
N ASN A 53 -4.29 -32.23 7.56
CA ASN A 53 -5.31 -33.12 7.03
C ASN A 53 -6.63 -32.39 6.67
N CYS A 54 -6.58 -31.52 5.65
CA CYS A 54 -7.72 -30.71 5.21
C CYS A 54 -8.21 -31.02 3.79
N THR A 55 -7.59 -31.98 3.09
CA THR A 55 -7.87 -32.37 1.68
C THR A 55 -7.61 -31.29 0.62
N GLY A 56 -7.32 -30.05 1.00
CA GLY A 56 -7.18 -28.94 0.06
C GLY A 56 -6.00 -29.05 -0.89
N SER A 57 -4.84 -29.55 -0.44
CA SER A 57 -3.60 -29.63 -1.24
C SER A 57 -3.21 -28.29 -1.91
N CYS A 58 -3.57 -27.17 -1.27
CA CYS A 58 -3.41 -25.83 -1.85
C CYS A 58 -1.93 -25.45 -1.95
N SER A 59 -1.53 -24.87 -3.10
CA SER A 59 -0.21 -24.26 -3.25
C SER A 59 -0.27 -22.79 -2.83
N TRP A 60 0.76 -22.33 -2.12
CA TRP A 60 0.82 -20.99 -1.55
C TRP A 60 2.09 -20.24 -1.95
N LYS A 61 1.95 -18.93 -2.08
CA LYS A 61 3.02 -17.95 -2.14
C LYS A 61 3.34 -17.50 -0.72
N VAL A 62 4.47 -17.95 -0.17
CA VAL A 62 4.96 -17.49 1.13
C VAL A 62 5.85 -16.27 0.92
N TYR A 63 5.50 -15.16 1.55
CA TYR A 63 6.20 -13.88 1.42
C TYR A 63 7.25 -13.72 2.52
N VAL A 64 8.48 -13.45 2.09
CA VAL A 64 9.60 -13.12 3.00
C VAL A 64 9.88 -11.63 2.90
N LYS A 65 10.00 -10.97 4.05
CA LYS A 65 10.34 -9.55 4.14
C LYS A 65 11.31 -9.31 5.30
N ASN A 66 12.37 -8.55 5.06
CA ASN A 66 13.47 -8.35 5.99
C ASN A 66 14.03 -9.69 6.51
N GLY A 67 14.10 -10.70 5.64
CA GLY A 67 14.57 -12.05 6.00
C GLY A 67 13.63 -12.88 6.88
N LEU A 68 12.42 -12.40 7.20
CA LEU A 68 11.42 -13.10 8.02
C LEU A 68 10.15 -13.44 7.21
N ILE A 69 9.46 -14.51 7.57
CA ILE A 69 8.15 -14.85 6.98
C ILE A 69 7.11 -13.87 7.53
N THR A 70 6.29 -13.27 6.65
CA THR A 70 5.33 -12.23 7.05
C THR A 70 3.87 -12.53 6.74
N TRP A 71 3.55 -13.14 5.60
CA TRP A 71 2.21 -13.59 5.24
C TRP A 71 2.25 -14.57 4.06
N GLU A 72 1.10 -15.10 3.67
CA GLU A 72 0.93 -15.93 2.48
C GLU A 72 -0.31 -15.51 1.68
N THR A 73 -0.28 -15.76 0.37
CA THR A 73 -1.45 -15.68 -0.51
C THR A 73 -1.51 -16.94 -1.38
N GLN A 74 -2.69 -17.27 -1.90
CA GLN A 74 -2.84 -18.45 -2.75
C GLN A 74 -1.98 -18.33 -4.00
N GLN A 75 -1.41 -19.46 -4.43
CA GLN A 75 -0.88 -19.57 -5.77
C GLN A 75 -2.03 -19.76 -6.75
N THR A 76 -2.18 -18.82 -7.67
CA THR A 76 -2.93 -18.98 -8.92
C THR A 76 -2.03 -19.47 -10.05
#